data_AF-A0A3A0AT26-F1
#
_entry.id   AF-A0A3A0AT26-F1
#
_cell.length_a   1.000
_cell.length_b   1.000
_cell.length_c   1.000
_cell.angle_alpha   90.00
_cell.angle_beta   90.00
_cell.angle_gamma   90.00
#
_symmetry.space_group_name_H-M   'P 1'
#
loop_
_entity.id
_entity.type
_entity.pdbx_description
1 polymer ?
#
loop_
_entity_poly.entity_id
_entity_poly.type
_entity_poly.pdbx_seq_one_letter_code
_entity_poly.pdbx_strand_id
1 'polypeptide(L)'
;APPIGYSKGNNDAVDSLAGFNVHSLVIEVPISRLTIPGEPVLGVWATARRPAMRVLNGPAGLGTLDNSGDPVQVSRLGMPLVNEVVLPYALKDAFNSIPPSVDAALYTGGGGAVIQEILQGSVEDPEVGNLLCTLYGVPLPGDSDQDCQTEFTVGDVRSGRGDIFDIFLTGMVLANTFTIQTANGPVTLPAGFNVNRPASGVPAEMIRINTAIKGDLCSPTPSRLGVLGGDACGFPNGRRLFDDIVEIELLAVAGAAYQVLDGRDAAFSFNPDLISVLSDNVDFNDRPFRDEFPYMALAQSGQEHIHENPMGQATTQSTTAQVNARFDDSEERDDGRVHSASHDLELGQDGDEPRTVGLRFGNLDIPPGATIVKAYLQFIAEDDSEGPAALTFYAEAADNAPAFANSPFNISGRTLTGASVTWADVPDWAEDEPYWTPDLGAIVQEVVSRPGWAAGNALAIIVTGTGERSAWSYDGSPALAPRLYVEYATGAGGAAAAGAATTLGTSVVSSSVWNAEATAADIAQAGPGEADESERMDAGSGGQEGKPDQGNAGEDGQQGGEQVGEVDRLFVPLAPK
;
A
#
# COMPACT_ATOMS: atom_id res chain seq x y z
N ALA A 1 5.51 -5.80 -28.19
CA ALA A 1 4.11 -5.92 -28.67
C ALA A 1 3.19 -5.35 -27.58
N PRO A 2 1.88 -5.17 -27.74
CA PRO A 2 1.02 -5.06 -26.55
C PRO A 2 1.08 -6.37 -25.75
N PRO A 3 1.00 -6.33 -24.40
CA PRO A 3 0.93 -7.53 -23.58
C PRO A 3 -0.29 -8.41 -23.91
N ILE A 4 -0.20 -9.71 -23.65
CA ILE A 4 -1.32 -10.64 -23.91
C ILE A 4 -2.53 -10.23 -23.07
N GLY A 5 -3.71 -10.20 -23.71
CA GLY A 5 -4.96 -9.69 -23.13
C GLY A 5 -5.22 -8.20 -23.38
N TYR A 6 -4.20 -7.40 -23.75
CA TYR A 6 -4.34 -5.96 -23.93
C TYR A 6 -4.37 -5.55 -25.41
N SER A 7 -5.27 -4.62 -25.76
CA SER A 7 -5.42 -4.12 -27.14
C SER A 7 -4.36 -3.08 -27.54
N LYS A 8 -3.69 -2.48 -26.55
CA LYS A 8 -2.61 -1.50 -26.67
C LYS A 8 -1.67 -1.63 -25.46
N GLY A 9 -0.42 -1.26 -25.65
CA GLY A 9 0.63 -1.30 -24.62
C GLY A 9 2.01 -1.47 -25.25
N ASN A 10 3.02 -1.14 -24.49
CA ASN A 10 4.40 -1.57 -24.64
C ASN A 10 4.71 -2.66 -23.59
N ASN A 11 5.90 -3.25 -23.65
CA ASN A 11 6.44 -4.12 -22.58
C ASN A 11 7.52 -3.36 -21.78
N ASP A 12 7.44 -2.03 -21.77
CA ASP A 12 8.46 -1.19 -21.15
C ASP A 12 8.10 -1.06 -19.66
N ALA A 13 9.09 -1.19 -18.78
CA ALA A 13 8.87 -1.24 -17.34
C ALA A 13 8.23 0.05 -16.80
N VAL A 14 7.30 -0.10 -15.85
CA VAL A 14 6.53 1.01 -15.26
C VAL A 14 7.05 1.29 -13.85
N ASP A 15 7.71 2.43 -13.68
CA ASP A 15 8.01 2.98 -12.35
C ASP A 15 6.70 3.46 -11.69
N SER A 16 6.11 2.61 -10.84
CA SER A 16 4.91 2.92 -10.07
C SER A 16 5.13 3.92 -8.93
N LEU A 17 6.40 4.28 -8.65
CA LEU A 17 6.81 5.29 -7.68
C LEU A 17 7.24 6.61 -8.36
N ALA A 18 7.11 6.70 -9.69
CA ALA A 18 7.47 7.89 -10.47
C ALA A 18 6.73 9.15 -9.98
N GLY A 19 7.49 10.16 -9.55
CA GLY A 19 6.95 11.41 -9.02
C GLY A 19 6.60 11.39 -7.53
N PHE A 20 6.77 10.26 -6.83
CA PHE A 20 6.64 10.18 -5.37
C PHE A 20 8.00 10.31 -4.66
N ASN A 21 8.00 10.89 -3.46
CA ASN A 21 9.18 10.91 -2.59
C ASN A 21 9.31 9.57 -1.86
N VAL A 22 10.22 8.71 -2.32
CA VAL A 22 10.57 7.47 -1.60
C VAL A 22 11.47 7.81 -0.41
N HIS A 23 10.97 7.57 0.81
CA HIS A 23 11.75 7.72 2.03
C HIS A 23 12.32 6.37 2.48
N SER A 24 13.58 6.35 2.90
CA SER A 24 14.29 5.14 3.32
C SER A 24 15.01 5.36 4.65
N LEU A 25 14.77 4.46 5.60
CA LEU A 25 15.54 4.34 6.84
C LEU A 25 16.53 3.18 6.68
N VAL A 26 17.82 3.42 6.91
CA VAL A 26 18.87 2.40 6.79
C VAL A 26 19.72 2.40 8.06
N ILE A 27 20.06 1.21 8.56
CA ILE A 27 20.73 1.02 9.85
C ILE A 27 21.87 0.00 9.68
N GLU A 28 23.09 0.36 10.10
CA GLU A 28 24.20 -0.59 10.21
C GLU A 28 24.18 -1.23 11.62
N VAL A 29 24.16 -2.57 11.68
CA VAL A 29 24.17 -3.33 12.94
C VAL A 29 25.26 -4.41 12.88
N PRO A 30 26.18 -4.50 13.86
CA PRO A 30 27.18 -5.57 13.90
C PRO A 30 26.51 -6.95 14.03
N ILE A 31 26.89 -7.91 13.16
CA ILE A 31 26.40 -9.30 13.17
C ILE A 31 26.44 -9.93 14.56
N SER A 32 27.49 -9.64 15.35
CA SER A 32 27.67 -10.15 16.72
C SER A 32 26.64 -9.66 17.75
N ARG A 33 25.70 -8.79 17.36
CA ARG A 33 24.50 -8.43 18.14
C ARG A 33 23.22 -9.14 17.69
N LEU A 34 23.26 -9.86 16.57
CA LEU A 34 22.11 -10.52 15.93
C LEU A 34 22.24 -12.05 15.98
N THR A 35 23.45 -12.60 15.81
CA THR A 35 23.72 -14.05 15.85
C THR A 35 23.99 -14.57 17.25
N ILE A 36 23.59 -15.82 17.53
CA ILE A 36 23.97 -16.58 18.73
C ILE A 36 24.97 -17.70 18.39
N PRO A 37 25.77 -18.22 19.35
CA PRO A 37 26.79 -19.23 19.06
C PRO A 37 26.19 -20.51 18.45
N GLY A 38 26.58 -20.80 17.20
CA GLY A 38 26.10 -21.96 16.45
C GLY A 38 24.94 -21.68 15.48
N GLU A 39 24.34 -20.48 15.53
CA GLU A 39 23.28 -20.05 14.60
C GLU A 39 23.73 -18.79 13.83
N PRO A 40 24.22 -18.96 12.58
CA PRO A 40 24.59 -17.83 11.72
C PRO A 40 23.41 -17.28 10.92
N VAL A 41 22.26 -17.94 10.89
CA VAL A 41 21.10 -17.56 10.07
C VAL A 41 20.17 -16.63 10.84
N LEU A 42 19.87 -15.48 10.25
CA LEU A 42 18.90 -14.51 10.75
C LEU A 42 17.65 -14.56 9.87
N GLY A 43 16.47 -14.74 10.48
CA GLY A 43 15.18 -14.56 9.84
C GLY A 43 14.64 -13.16 10.12
N VAL A 44 14.13 -12.47 9.10
CA VAL A 44 13.59 -11.10 9.20
C VAL A 44 12.22 -11.03 8.50
N TRP A 45 11.32 -10.26 9.10
CA TRP A 45 10.04 -9.85 8.52
C TRP A 45 9.62 -8.48 9.05
N ALA A 46 8.76 -7.79 8.32
CA ALA A 46 8.15 -6.51 8.68
C ALA A 46 6.64 -6.66 8.83
N THR A 47 6.03 -5.81 9.67
CA THR A 47 4.59 -5.80 9.97
C THR A 47 4.07 -4.37 9.86
N ALA A 48 2.96 -4.18 9.14
CA ALA A 48 2.19 -2.95 9.17
C ALA A 48 0.98 -3.15 10.11
N ARG A 49 0.86 -2.28 11.11
CA ARG A 49 -0.22 -2.36 12.12
C ARG A 49 -1.08 -1.11 12.13
N ARG A 50 -2.35 -1.28 12.50
CA ARG A 50 -3.34 -0.20 12.67
C ARG A 50 -4.15 -0.45 13.95
N PRO A 51 -4.66 0.58 14.63
CA PRO A 51 -5.59 0.38 15.75
C PRO A 51 -6.82 -0.45 15.32
N ALA A 52 -7.24 -1.39 16.16
CA ALA A 52 -8.32 -2.34 15.86
C ALA A 52 -9.63 -1.67 15.44
N MET A 53 -9.94 -0.51 16.02
CA MET A 53 -11.12 0.30 15.71
C MET A 53 -10.70 1.65 15.15
N ARG A 54 -11.36 2.06 14.06
CA ARG A 54 -11.33 3.42 13.52
C ARG A 54 -12.75 3.86 13.24
N VAL A 55 -13.27 4.79 14.02
CA VAL A 55 -14.54 5.45 13.76
C VAL A 55 -14.27 6.61 12.80
N LEU A 56 -15.07 6.69 11.74
CA LEU A 56 -15.15 7.86 10.88
C LEU A 56 -16.41 8.61 11.30
N ASN A 57 -16.24 9.71 12.02
CA ASN A 57 -17.37 10.50 12.50
C ASN A 57 -17.93 11.40 11.38
N GLY A 58 -19.19 11.81 11.54
CA GLY A 58 -19.93 12.58 10.54
C GLY A 58 -20.37 11.76 9.30
N PRO A 59 -21.43 12.19 8.59
CA PRO A 59 -21.92 11.47 7.42
C PRO A 59 -20.86 11.33 6.31
N ALA A 60 -21.01 10.28 5.50
CA ALA A 60 -20.02 9.80 4.53
C ALA A 60 -18.61 9.48 5.09
N GLY A 61 -18.38 9.60 6.41
CA GLY A 61 -17.08 9.34 7.05
C GLY A 61 -16.04 10.43 6.85
N LEU A 62 -16.49 11.68 6.68
CA LEU A 62 -15.67 12.84 6.30
C LEU A 62 -15.47 13.87 7.43
N GLY A 63 -15.85 13.54 8.67
CA GLY A 63 -15.57 14.32 9.89
C GLY A 63 -14.28 13.89 10.59
N THR A 64 -14.32 13.71 11.91
CA THR A 64 -13.14 13.34 12.73
C THR A 64 -12.81 11.83 12.66
N LEU A 65 -11.57 11.50 13.04
CA LEU A 65 -10.95 10.18 12.92
C LEU A 65 -10.54 9.64 14.29
N ASP A 66 -11.48 9.03 15.03
CA ASP A 66 -11.18 8.41 16.31
C ASP A 66 -10.63 6.99 16.11
N ASN A 67 -9.43 6.74 16.62
CA ASN A 67 -8.77 5.44 16.53
C ASN A 67 -8.60 4.86 17.95
N SER A 68 -8.95 3.60 18.16
CA SER A 68 -8.94 2.94 19.47
C SER A 68 -8.74 1.42 19.37
N GLY A 69 -8.53 0.77 20.52
CA GLY A 69 -8.17 -0.64 20.60
C GLY A 69 -6.71 -0.92 20.20
N ASP A 70 -6.29 -2.17 20.37
CA ASP A 70 -4.90 -2.58 20.20
C ASP A 70 -4.43 -2.53 18.73
N PRO A 71 -3.12 -2.40 18.45
CA PRO A 71 -2.61 -2.40 17.08
C PRO A 71 -2.67 -3.80 16.43
N VAL A 72 -3.69 -4.05 15.61
CA VAL A 72 -3.80 -5.26 14.79
C VAL A 72 -2.92 -5.17 13.55
N GLN A 73 -2.42 -6.32 13.08
CA GLN A 73 -1.68 -6.39 11.82
C GLN A 73 -2.64 -6.33 10.62
N VAL A 74 -2.24 -5.56 9.61
CA VAL A 74 -2.97 -5.43 8.34
C VAL A 74 -2.12 -5.78 7.11
N SER A 75 -0.79 -5.89 7.27
CA SER A 75 0.11 -6.45 6.26
C SER A 75 1.39 -6.97 6.89
N ARG A 76 2.02 -7.93 6.23
CA ARG A 76 3.38 -8.39 6.52
C ARG A 76 4.19 -8.61 5.24
N LEU A 77 5.51 -8.55 5.39
CA LEU A 77 6.46 -8.91 4.34
C LEU A 77 7.79 -9.34 4.96
N GLY A 78 8.21 -10.58 4.75
CA GLY A 78 9.55 -11.08 5.00
C GLY A 78 10.25 -11.39 3.68
N MET A 79 9.86 -12.49 3.04
CA MET A 79 10.24 -12.75 1.66
C MET A 79 9.56 -11.73 0.74
N PRO A 80 10.30 -11.09 -0.18
CA PRO A 80 9.71 -10.33 -1.28
C PRO A 80 8.72 -11.18 -2.09
N LEU A 81 7.83 -10.51 -2.82
CA LEU A 81 6.93 -11.07 -3.85
C LEU A 81 6.08 -12.30 -3.46
N VAL A 82 6.08 -12.75 -2.19
CA VAL A 82 5.27 -13.88 -1.72
C VAL A 82 3.77 -13.64 -1.91
N ASN A 83 3.33 -12.38 -1.85
CA ASN A 83 1.95 -12.01 -2.20
C ASN A 83 1.70 -12.14 -3.71
N GLU A 84 2.70 -11.92 -4.57
CA GLU A 84 2.57 -11.82 -6.03
C GLU A 84 2.77 -13.17 -6.74
N VAL A 85 3.71 -13.99 -6.25
CA VAL A 85 4.26 -15.19 -6.90
C VAL A 85 3.71 -16.48 -6.31
N VAL A 86 3.39 -16.48 -5.00
CA VAL A 86 2.98 -17.66 -4.24
C VAL A 86 1.49 -17.59 -3.89
N LEU A 87 1.07 -16.55 -3.15
CA LEU A 87 -0.24 -16.54 -2.49
C LEU A 87 -1.42 -16.25 -3.44
N PRO A 88 -2.51 -17.05 -3.42
CA PRO A 88 -3.64 -16.86 -4.31
C PRO A 88 -4.38 -15.58 -3.94
N TYR A 89 -4.93 -14.87 -4.94
CA TYR A 89 -5.57 -13.56 -4.73
C TYR A 89 -6.63 -13.55 -3.61
N ALA A 90 -7.42 -14.61 -3.50
CA ALA A 90 -8.47 -14.73 -2.47
C ALA A 90 -7.95 -14.86 -1.02
N LEU A 91 -6.65 -15.14 -0.80
CA LEU A 91 -6.06 -15.31 0.53
C LEU A 91 -5.08 -14.18 0.93
N LYS A 92 -4.71 -13.27 0.03
CA LYS A 92 -3.67 -12.24 0.30
C LYS A 92 -3.98 -11.44 1.57
N ASP A 93 -5.19 -10.89 1.70
CA ASP A 93 -5.60 -10.12 2.89
C ASP A 93 -5.55 -10.95 4.19
N ALA A 94 -6.04 -12.19 4.14
CA ALA A 94 -6.04 -13.10 5.29
C ALA A 94 -4.61 -13.42 5.75
N PHE A 95 -3.74 -13.81 4.82
CA PHE A 95 -2.32 -14.07 5.08
C PHE A 95 -1.58 -12.84 5.61
N ASN A 96 -1.91 -11.66 5.10
CA ASN A 96 -1.36 -10.37 5.54
C ASN A 96 -1.74 -10.00 6.97
N SER A 97 -2.90 -10.45 7.47
CA SER A 97 -3.37 -10.14 8.83
C SER A 97 -2.77 -11.01 9.94
N ILE A 98 -2.17 -12.17 9.60
CA ILE A 98 -1.63 -13.15 10.55
C ILE A 98 -0.09 -13.07 10.68
N PRO A 99 0.50 -13.36 11.85
CA PRO A 99 1.96 -13.36 12.03
C PRO A 99 2.61 -14.62 11.43
N PRO A 100 3.88 -14.58 10.97
CA PRO A 100 4.57 -15.76 10.42
C PRO A 100 4.73 -16.93 11.40
N SER A 101 4.52 -16.73 12.70
CA SER A 101 4.56 -17.79 13.72
C SER A 101 3.49 -18.86 13.56
N VAL A 102 2.37 -18.58 12.88
CA VAL A 102 1.31 -19.58 12.61
C VAL A 102 1.44 -20.29 11.26
N ASP A 103 2.36 -19.85 10.39
CA ASP A 103 2.51 -20.36 9.02
C ASP A 103 2.63 -21.88 8.97
N ALA A 104 3.62 -22.45 9.66
CA ALA A 104 3.82 -23.90 9.76
C ALA A 104 2.53 -24.65 10.15
N ALA A 105 1.78 -24.14 11.12
CA ALA A 105 0.55 -24.77 11.57
C ALA A 105 -0.52 -24.79 10.47
N LEU A 106 -0.64 -23.73 9.66
CA LEU A 106 -1.57 -23.69 8.55
C LEU A 106 -1.20 -24.69 7.45
N TYR A 107 0.08 -24.75 7.06
CA TYR A 107 0.57 -25.75 6.10
C TYR A 107 0.44 -27.21 6.60
N THR A 108 0.41 -27.44 7.92
CA THR A 108 0.23 -28.78 8.53
C THR A 108 -1.15 -29.01 9.17
N GLY A 109 -2.20 -28.31 8.73
CA GLY A 109 -3.59 -28.68 9.04
C GLY A 109 -4.26 -27.99 10.23
N GLY A 110 -3.57 -27.07 10.90
CA GLY A 110 -4.08 -26.28 12.03
C GLY A 110 -5.23 -25.34 11.67
N GLY A 111 -5.33 -24.92 10.39
CA GLY A 111 -6.50 -24.20 9.86
C GLY A 111 -7.66 -25.12 9.42
N GLY A 112 -7.53 -26.44 9.59
CA GLY A 112 -8.40 -27.44 8.97
C GLY A 112 -8.07 -27.68 7.49
N ALA A 113 -8.59 -28.79 6.96
CA ALA A 113 -8.16 -29.37 5.69
C ALA A 113 -8.26 -28.41 4.48
N VAL A 114 -9.31 -27.59 4.39
CA VAL A 114 -9.52 -26.67 3.25
C VAL A 114 -8.48 -25.53 3.26
N ILE A 115 -8.16 -24.97 4.42
CA ILE A 115 -7.13 -23.93 4.54
C ILE A 115 -5.74 -24.53 4.24
N GLN A 116 -5.50 -25.74 4.74
CA GLN A 116 -4.27 -26.49 4.48
C GLN A 116 -4.06 -26.77 2.99
N GLU A 117 -5.06 -27.32 2.30
CA GLU A 117 -5.02 -27.68 0.89
C GLU A 117 -4.70 -26.46 0.01
N ILE A 118 -5.38 -25.32 0.24
CA ILE A 118 -5.17 -24.10 -0.56
C ILE A 118 -3.82 -23.44 -0.24
N LEU A 119 -3.41 -23.35 1.03
CA LEU A 119 -2.12 -22.73 1.37
C LEU A 119 -0.94 -23.61 0.98
N GLN A 120 -0.98 -24.92 1.25
CA GLN A 120 0.07 -25.82 0.79
C GLN A 120 0.14 -25.84 -0.74
N GLY A 121 -1.01 -25.90 -1.43
CA GLY A 121 -1.08 -25.79 -2.88
C GLY A 121 -0.45 -24.50 -3.39
N SER A 122 -0.70 -23.35 -2.76
CA SER A 122 -0.09 -22.08 -3.20
C SER A 122 1.45 -22.05 -3.21
N VAL A 123 2.09 -22.95 -2.45
CA VAL A 123 3.55 -23.09 -2.34
C VAL A 123 4.06 -24.28 -3.16
N GLU A 124 3.31 -25.38 -3.17
CA GLU A 124 3.72 -26.64 -3.81
C GLU A 124 3.18 -26.83 -5.23
N ASP A 125 2.26 -25.98 -5.66
CA ASP A 125 1.62 -25.84 -6.99
C ASP A 125 1.26 -24.35 -7.27
N PRO A 126 2.26 -23.44 -7.39
CA PRO A 126 2.01 -21.99 -7.41
C PRO A 126 1.30 -21.50 -8.69
N GLU A 127 0.24 -20.69 -8.53
CA GLU A 127 -0.64 -20.20 -9.61
C GLU A 127 0.14 -19.58 -10.80
N VAL A 128 1.22 -18.84 -10.51
CA VAL A 128 2.08 -18.24 -11.54
C VAL A 128 2.79 -19.29 -12.40
N GLY A 129 3.20 -20.43 -11.82
CA GLY A 129 3.81 -21.54 -12.56
C GLY A 129 2.82 -22.19 -13.52
N ASN A 130 1.61 -22.41 -13.05
CA ASN A 130 0.55 -23.06 -13.82
C ASN A 130 0.11 -22.17 -14.98
N LEU A 131 0.11 -20.85 -14.79
CA LEU A 131 -0.06 -19.85 -15.86
C LEU A 131 1.12 -19.84 -16.84
N LEU A 132 2.38 -19.94 -16.38
CA LEU A 132 3.54 -20.03 -17.27
C LEU A 132 3.51 -21.28 -18.16
N CYS A 133 3.11 -22.43 -17.60
CA CYS A 133 2.90 -23.66 -18.35
C CYS A 133 1.73 -23.53 -19.33
N THR A 134 0.55 -23.14 -18.85
CA THR A 134 -0.69 -23.07 -19.66
C THR A 134 -0.60 -22.07 -20.81
N LEU A 135 0.03 -20.91 -20.60
CA LEU A 135 0.05 -19.81 -21.58
C LEU A 135 1.29 -19.81 -22.49
N TYR A 136 2.43 -20.32 -22.02
CA TYR A 136 3.71 -20.23 -22.71
C TYR A 136 4.44 -21.57 -22.91
N GLY A 137 3.94 -22.67 -22.35
CA GLY A 137 4.56 -23.99 -22.45
C GLY A 137 5.85 -24.15 -21.65
N VAL A 138 6.02 -23.38 -20.57
CA VAL A 138 7.12 -23.54 -19.61
C VAL A 138 6.86 -24.83 -18.79
N PRO A 139 7.72 -25.86 -18.86
CA PRO A 139 7.48 -27.09 -18.11
C PRO A 139 7.54 -26.86 -16.59
N LEU A 140 6.72 -27.60 -15.84
CA LEU A 140 6.77 -27.61 -14.38
C LEU A 140 7.52 -28.85 -13.85
N PRO A 141 8.29 -28.75 -12.75
CA PRO A 141 8.83 -29.92 -12.09
C PRO A 141 7.75 -30.65 -11.29
N GLY A 142 7.57 -31.95 -11.53
CA GLY A 142 6.51 -32.73 -10.87
C GLY A 142 5.10 -32.52 -11.44
N ASP A 143 5.00 -32.20 -12.74
CA ASP A 143 3.77 -32.32 -13.54
C ASP A 143 3.86 -33.64 -14.34
N SER A 144 3.27 -34.73 -13.82
CA SER A 144 3.44 -36.07 -14.37
C SER A 144 2.38 -36.48 -15.41
N ASP A 145 1.18 -35.88 -15.38
CA ASP A 145 0.11 -36.16 -16.36
C ASP A 145 -0.08 -35.09 -17.45
N GLN A 146 0.66 -33.97 -17.34
CA GLN A 146 0.80 -32.89 -18.33
C GLN A 146 -0.43 -31.96 -18.43
N ASP A 147 -1.11 -31.72 -17.31
CA ASP A 147 -2.24 -30.78 -17.20
C ASP A 147 -1.85 -29.33 -16.81
N CYS A 148 -0.54 -29.08 -16.59
CA CYS A 148 0.02 -27.83 -16.08
C CYS A 148 -0.25 -27.55 -14.59
N GLN A 149 -0.40 -28.58 -13.77
CA GLN A 149 -0.32 -28.51 -12.30
C GLN A 149 0.81 -29.40 -11.75
N THR A 150 1.41 -29.00 -10.62
CA THR A 150 2.37 -29.83 -9.89
C THR A 150 1.64 -30.76 -8.92
N GLU A 151 1.89 -32.07 -8.99
CA GLU A 151 1.23 -33.02 -8.10
C GLU A 151 1.86 -32.99 -6.69
N PHE A 152 1.04 -32.64 -5.69
CA PHE A 152 1.43 -32.65 -4.28
C PHE A 152 0.46 -33.49 -3.43
N THR A 153 0.89 -33.84 -2.22
CA THR A 153 0.09 -34.59 -1.23
C THR A 153 -0.23 -33.69 -0.04
N VAL A 154 -1.53 -33.40 0.15
CA VAL A 154 -2.01 -32.57 1.26
C VAL A 154 -1.56 -33.16 2.60
N GLY A 155 -0.80 -32.40 3.37
CA GLY A 155 -0.22 -32.78 4.65
C GLY A 155 1.19 -33.40 4.61
N ASP A 156 1.72 -33.75 3.44
CA ASP A 156 3.13 -34.11 3.26
C ASP A 156 3.87 -32.91 2.65
N VAL A 157 4.45 -32.06 3.52
CA VAL A 157 5.09 -30.81 3.08
C VAL A 157 6.35 -31.08 2.27
N ARG A 158 6.53 -30.33 1.18
CA ARG A 158 7.55 -30.55 0.14
C ARG A 158 7.34 -31.84 -0.68
N SER A 159 6.10 -32.27 -0.88
CA SER A 159 5.77 -33.40 -1.77
C SER A 159 5.69 -32.94 -3.24
N GLY A 160 5.12 -31.77 -3.53
CA GLY A 160 5.17 -31.10 -4.84
C GLY A 160 6.44 -30.26 -4.99
N ARG A 161 6.31 -28.93 -5.21
CA ARG A 161 7.43 -27.96 -5.29
C ARG A 161 8.16 -27.73 -3.95
N GLY A 162 8.89 -28.75 -3.50
CA GLY A 162 9.73 -28.71 -2.30
C GLY A 162 10.89 -27.70 -2.37
N ASP A 163 11.26 -27.23 -3.56
CA ASP A 163 12.20 -26.15 -3.78
C ASP A 163 11.60 -24.77 -3.44
N ILE A 164 10.36 -24.50 -3.86
CA ILE A 164 9.62 -23.27 -3.53
C ILE A 164 9.31 -23.24 -2.03
N PHE A 165 8.88 -24.36 -1.44
CA PHE A 165 8.67 -24.48 0.01
C PHE A 165 9.96 -24.16 0.80
N ASP A 166 11.13 -24.56 0.29
CA ASP A 166 12.42 -24.25 0.92
C ASP A 166 12.90 -22.82 0.70
N ILE A 167 12.60 -22.20 -0.45
CA ILE A 167 12.90 -20.79 -0.73
C ILE A 167 12.09 -19.88 0.20
N PHE A 168 10.77 -20.08 0.31
CA PHE A 168 9.90 -19.14 1.02
C PHE A 168 9.74 -19.44 2.52
N LEU A 169 9.70 -20.71 2.93
CA LEU A 169 9.26 -21.09 4.29
C LEU A 169 10.35 -21.68 5.19
N THR A 170 11.26 -22.51 4.69
CA THR A 170 12.26 -23.18 5.55
C THR A 170 13.66 -22.56 5.49
N GLY A 171 13.99 -21.84 4.42
CA GLY A 171 15.38 -21.53 4.06
C GLY A 171 16.06 -22.74 3.41
N MET A 172 17.00 -22.51 2.51
CA MET A 172 17.52 -23.50 1.58
C MET A 172 18.71 -24.30 2.16
N VAL A 173 18.70 -25.62 1.92
CA VAL A 173 19.87 -26.51 2.02
C VAL A 173 19.98 -27.23 0.68
N LEU A 174 21.20 -27.32 0.12
CA LEU A 174 21.38 -27.93 -1.20
C LEU A 174 21.12 -29.45 -1.15
N ALA A 175 20.20 -29.96 -1.98
CA ALA A 175 20.00 -31.39 -2.19
C ALA A 175 21.08 -31.98 -3.11
N ASN A 176 21.51 -31.22 -4.12
CA ASN A 176 22.57 -31.58 -5.07
C ASN A 176 23.71 -30.55 -5.07
N THR A 177 24.84 -30.88 -5.69
CA THR A 177 26.00 -29.97 -5.77
C THR A 177 25.69 -28.74 -6.62
N PHE A 178 26.03 -27.54 -6.14
CA PHE A 178 25.88 -26.28 -6.87
C PHE A 178 27.23 -25.60 -7.08
N THR A 179 27.43 -24.84 -8.17
CA THR A 179 28.71 -24.16 -8.44
C THR A 179 28.56 -22.65 -8.43
N ILE A 180 29.25 -22.00 -7.49
CA ILE A 180 29.27 -20.55 -7.30
C ILE A 180 30.53 -19.94 -7.92
N GLN A 181 30.50 -18.64 -8.21
CA GLN A 181 31.65 -17.85 -8.64
C GLN A 181 32.27 -17.13 -7.45
N THR A 182 33.59 -17.20 -7.32
CA THR A 182 34.35 -16.53 -6.24
C THR A 182 35.51 -15.73 -6.82
N ALA A 183 36.15 -14.88 -6.00
CA ALA A 183 37.38 -14.18 -6.37
C ALA A 183 38.53 -15.12 -6.81
N ASN A 184 38.49 -16.38 -6.37
CA ASN A 184 39.48 -17.41 -6.68
C ASN A 184 39.03 -18.37 -7.81
N GLY A 185 37.90 -18.09 -8.46
CA GLY A 185 37.30 -18.90 -9.54
C GLY A 185 36.05 -19.68 -9.11
N PRO A 186 35.56 -20.62 -9.94
CA PRO A 186 34.37 -21.41 -9.62
C PRO A 186 34.61 -22.38 -8.45
N VAL A 187 33.67 -22.43 -7.50
CA VAL A 187 33.69 -23.34 -6.35
C VAL A 187 32.42 -24.16 -6.32
N THR A 188 32.54 -25.49 -6.32
CA THR A 188 31.39 -26.40 -6.20
C THR A 188 31.09 -26.67 -4.73
N LEU A 189 29.95 -26.16 -4.27
CA LEU A 189 29.36 -26.43 -2.97
C LEU A 189 28.78 -27.86 -2.92
N PRO A 190 28.96 -28.60 -1.81
CA PRO A 190 28.45 -29.97 -1.68
C PRO A 190 26.93 -30.00 -1.43
N ALA A 191 26.30 -31.13 -1.75
CA ALA A 191 25.00 -31.48 -1.16
C ALA A 191 25.08 -31.45 0.38
N GLY A 192 24.02 -30.98 1.03
CA GLY A 192 23.99 -30.70 2.46
C GLY A 192 24.62 -29.36 2.87
N PHE A 193 25.12 -28.55 1.94
CA PHE A 193 25.54 -27.18 2.23
C PHE A 193 24.31 -26.34 2.62
N ASN A 194 24.36 -25.72 3.80
CA ASN A 194 23.32 -24.84 4.28
C ASN A 194 23.48 -23.45 3.66
N VAL A 195 22.54 -23.04 2.79
CA VAL A 195 22.55 -21.69 2.25
C VAL A 195 21.96 -20.73 3.27
N ASN A 196 20.71 -20.92 3.70
CA ASN A 196 20.04 -20.02 4.65
C ASN A 196 18.90 -20.68 5.48
N ARG A 197 18.99 -21.97 5.78
CA ARG A 197 18.09 -22.65 6.74
C ARG A 197 18.60 -22.48 8.17
N PRO A 198 17.82 -21.93 9.12
CA PRO A 198 18.21 -21.89 10.52
C PRO A 198 18.25 -23.31 11.14
N ALA A 199 19.08 -23.50 12.16
CA ALA A 199 19.20 -24.75 12.91
C ALA A 199 17.98 -25.00 13.82
N SER A 200 17.21 -23.96 14.16
CA SER A 200 15.93 -24.07 14.87
C SER A 200 14.95 -22.98 14.46
N GLY A 201 13.66 -23.33 14.40
CA GLY A 201 12.57 -22.42 14.07
C GLY A 201 11.36 -23.19 13.54
N VAL A 202 10.24 -22.50 13.33
CA VAL A 202 9.12 -23.03 12.55
C VAL A 202 9.26 -22.61 11.08
N PRO A 203 8.79 -23.43 10.11
CA PRO A 203 8.56 -22.95 8.74
C PRO A 203 7.67 -21.70 8.75
N ALA A 204 8.17 -20.63 8.14
CA ALA A 204 7.57 -19.30 8.21
C ALA A 204 8.05 -18.43 7.05
N GLU A 205 7.16 -17.59 6.53
CA GLU A 205 7.48 -16.59 5.52
C GLU A 205 8.36 -15.50 6.15
N MET A 206 9.67 -15.55 5.83
CA MET A 206 10.72 -14.66 6.34
C MET A 206 11.90 -14.65 5.38
N ILE A 207 12.49 -13.47 5.13
CA ILE A 207 13.77 -13.42 4.41
C ILE A 207 14.89 -13.88 5.35
N ARG A 208 15.77 -14.75 4.85
CA ARG A 208 16.78 -15.45 5.66
C ARG A 208 18.19 -15.17 5.14
N ILE A 209 19.05 -14.62 6.01
CA ILE A 209 20.46 -14.35 5.70
C ILE A 209 21.38 -15.18 6.59
N ASN A 210 22.24 -15.98 5.98
CA ASN A 210 23.30 -16.74 6.65
C ASN A 210 24.58 -15.90 6.69
N THR A 211 24.84 -15.31 7.85
CA THR A 211 25.97 -14.39 8.08
C THR A 211 27.36 -15.06 8.02
N ALA A 212 27.42 -16.39 7.90
CA ALA A 212 28.66 -17.12 7.63
C ALA A 212 29.04 -17.13 6.14
N ILE A 213 28.10 -16.85 5.23
CA ILE A 213 28.38 -16.74 3.78
C ILE A 213 28.78 -15.30 3.48
N LYS A 214 30.09 -15.07 3.37
CA LYS A 214 30.72 -13.76 3.16
C LYS A 214 32.13 -13.90 2.55
N GLY A 215 32.74 -12.79 2.14
CA GLY A 215 34.13 -12.73 1.70
C GLY A 215 34.38 -13.63 0.48
N ASP A 216 35.30 -14.60 0.62
CA ASP A 216 35.67 -15.56 -0.45
C ASP A 216 34.51 -16.41 -1.01
N LEU A 217 33.32 -16.42 -0.39
CA LEU A 217 32.12 -17.08 -0.92
C LEU A 217 31.24 -16.16 -1.79
N CYS A 218 31.49 -14.86 -1.80
CA CYS A 218 30.75 -13.91 -2.65
C CYS A 218 31.35 -13.83 -4.06
N SER A 219 30.53 -13.52 -5.05
CA SER A 219 31.05 -13.16 -6.36
C SER A 219 31.80 -11.81 -6.29
N PRO A 220 33.00 -11.68 -6.87
CA PRO A 220 33.70 -10.39 -6.99
C PRO A 220 32.99 -9.44 -7.97
N THR A 221 32.11 -10.00 -8.81
CA THR A 221 31.18 -9.25 -9.66
C THR A 221 29.75 -9.64 -9.22
N PRO A 222 29.12 -8.88 -8.30
CA PRO A 222 27.67 -8.78 -8.14
C PRO A 222 26.81 -9.36 -9.28
N SER A 223 26.18 -10.51 -9.04
CA SER A 223 25.24 -11.11 -9.99
C SER A 223 23.80 -10.66 -9.69
N ARG A 224 23.11 -10.07 -10.68
CA ARG A 224 21.67 -9.72 -10.59
C ARG A 224 20.84 -10.91 -10.12
N LEU A 225 21.15 -12.11 -10.61
CA LEU A 225 20.41 -13.34 -10.32
C LEU A 225 20.80 -14.02 -9.00
N GLY A 226 21.53 -13.33 -8.11
CA GLY A 226 21.89 -13.81 -6.78
C GLY A 226 22.42 -15.24 -6.78
N VAL A 227 21.81 -16.12 -5.98
CA VAL A 227 22.21 -17.53 -5.91
C VAL A 227 22.05 -18.26 -7.24
N LEU A 228 20.98 -18.02 -8.01
CA LEU A 228 20.79 -18.65 -9.34
C LEU A 228 21.91 -18.25 -10.31
N GLY A 229 22.36 -17.00 -10.23
CA GLY A 229 23.51 -16.47 -10.95
C GLY A 229 24.88 -16.94 -10.44
N GLY A 230 24.92 -17.88 -9.50
CA GLY A 230 26.15 -18.42 -8.91
C GLY A 230 26.78 -17.52 -7.85
N ASP A 231 26.06 -16.56 -7.27
CA ASP A 231 26.59 -15.62 -6.26
C ASP A 231 25.96 -15.90 -4.89
N ALA A 232 26.69 -16.63 -4.03
CA ALA A 232 26.16 -17.14 -2.76
C ALA A 232 25.75 -16.04 -1.76
N CYS A 233 26.23 -14.81 -1.95
CA CYS A 233 25.91 -13.66 -1.10
C CYS A 233 24.72 -12.83 -1.59
N GLY A 234 23.98 -13.32 -2.61
CA GLY A 234 22.77 -12.68 -3.11
C GLY A 234 21.48 -13.39 -2.72
N PHE A 235 20.37 -12.80 -3.15
CA PHE A 235 19.03 -13.33 -2.93
C PHE A 235 18.90 -14.81 -3.36
N PRO A 236 18.23 -15.67 -2.56
CA PRO A 236 17.51 -15.37 -1.31
C PRO A 236 18.35 -15.41 -0.02
N ASN A 237 19.68 -15.47 -0.07
CA ASN A 237 20.54 -15.38 1.11
C ASN A 237 20.65 -13.93 1.64
N GLY A 238 19.54 -13.43 2.21
CA GLY A 238 19.30 -12.00 2.38
C GLY A 238 18.89 -11.35 1.05
N ARG A 239 18.93 -10.03 0.97
CA ARG A 239 18.70 -9.26 -0.26
C ARG A 239 19.66 -8.08 -0.35
N ARG A 240 20.29 -7.92 -1.51
CA ARG A 240 21.09 -6.76 -1.90
C ARG A 240 20.26 -5.84 -2.79
N LEU A 241 20.67 -4.57 -2.91
CA LEU A 241 19.91 -3.57 -3.68
C LEU A 241 19.91 -3.83 -5.19
N PHE A 242 20.81 -4.68 -5.69
CA PHE A 242 20.96 -5.04 -7.10
C PHE A 242 20.47 -6.46 -7.44
N ASP A 243 20.02 -7.23 -6.44
CA ASP A 243 19.45 -8.55 -6.71
C ASP A 243 18.09 -8.35 -7.40
N ASP A 244 17.94 -8.90 -8.60
CA ASP A 244 16.72 -8.85 -9.39
C ASP A 244 15.74 -9.91 -8.90
N ILE A 245 14.92 -9.48 -7.94
CA ILE A 245 13.92 -10.32 -7.29
C ILE A 245 12.85 -10.81 -8.27
N VAL A 246 12.48 -9.98 -9.26
CA VAL A 246 11.40 -10.30 -10.20
C VAL A 246 11.85 -11.43 -11.13
N GLU A 247 13.05 -11.31 -11.71
CA GLU A 247 13.62 -12.37 -12.56
C GLU A 247 13.99 -13.61 -11.73
N ILE A 248 14.61 -13.47 -10.54
CA ILE A 248 14.96 -14.64 -9.70
C ILE A 248 13.73 -15.46 -9.32
N GLU A 249 12.63 -14.84 -8.86
CA GLU A 249 11.46 -15.58 -8.40
C GLU A 249 10.63 -16.15 -9.55
N LEU A 250 10.54 -15.45 -10.68
CA LEU A 250 9.90 -15.97 -11.89
C LEU A 250 10.68 -17.19 -12.44
N LEU A 251 12.02 -17.15 -12.40
CA LEU A 251 12.88 -18.30 -12.74
C LEU A 251 12.77 -19.43 -11.71
N ALA A 252 12.66 -19.12 -10.41
CA ALA A 252 12.45 -20.11 -9.37
C ALA A 252 11.12 -20.87 -9.57
N VAL A 253 10.03 -20.16 -9.82
CA VAL A 253 8.73 -20.78 -10.15
C VAL A 253 8.79 -21.56 -11.46
N ALA A 254 9.54 -21.11 -12.47
CA ALA A 254 9.85 -21.89 -13.67
C ALA A 254 10.81 -23.08 -13.44
N GLY A 255 11.23 -23.35 -12.19
CA GLY A 255 11.99 -24.54 -11.80
C GLY A 255 13.51 -24.41 -11.84
N ALA A 256 14.08 -23.20 -12.00
CA ALA A 256 15.52 -22.98 -12.07
C ALA A 256 16.29 -23.47 -10.81
N ALA A 257 15.65 -23.45 -9.64
CA ALA A 257 16.21 -23.95 -8.39
C ALA A 257 15.96 -25.46 -8.17
N TYR A 258 15.00 -26.06 -8.86
CA TYR A 258 14.42 -27.37 -8.51
C TYR A 258 15.46 -28.48 -8.42
N GLN A 259 16.30 -28.64 -9.46
CA GLN A 259 17.32 -29.69 -9.51
C GLN A 259 18.40 -29.56 -8.41
N VAL A 260 18.53 -28.38 -7.80
CA VAL A 260 19.55 -28.08 -6.78
C VAL A 260 19.01 -28.23 -5.36
N LEU A 261 17.74 -27.85 -5.12
CA LEU A 261 17.09 -27.87 -3.80
C LEU A 261 16.23 -29.12 -3.55
N ASP A 262 15.79 -29.80 -4.62
CA ASP A 262 14.90 -30.96 -4.54
C ASP A 262 15.36 -32.08 -5.48
N GLY A 263 15.09 -31.94 -6.79
CA GLY A 263 15.54 -32.88 -7.83
C GLY A 263 14.95 -34.29 -7.75
N ARG A 264 13.81 -34.50 -7.05
CA ARG A 264 13.13 -35.80 -7.01
C ARG A 264 12.55 -36.20 -8.37
N ASP A 265 11.99 -35.24 -9.11
CA ASP A 265 11.68 -35.41 -10.52
C ASP A 265 12.97 -35.37 -11.35
N ALA A 266 13.37 -36.54 -11.83
CA ALA A 266 14.55 -36.74 -12.69
C ALA A 266 14.22 -36.67 -14.19
N ALA A 267 12.96 -36.44 -14.58
CA ALA A 267 12.55 -36.13 -15.95
C ALA A 267 12.57 -34.62 -16.21
N PHE A 268 12.28 -33.80 -15.19
CA PHE A 268 12.39 -32.35 -15.30
C PHE A 268 13.84 -31.88 -15.54
N SER A 269 13.99 -30.98 -16.51
CA SER A 269 15.19 -30.18 -16.69
C SER A 269 14.81 -28.74 -17.00
N PHE A 270 15.30 -27.81 -16.18
CA PHE A 270 15.14 -26.39 -16.46
C PHE A 270 15.79 -26.04 -17.81
N ASN A 271 15.09 -25.23 -18.62
CA ASN A 271 15.62 -24.76 -19.89
C ASN A 271 16.36 -23.42 -19.69
N PRO A 272 17.71 -23.36 -19.83
CA PRO A 272 18.47 -22.14 -19.59
C PRO A 272 18.11 -20.99 -20.56
N ASP A 273 17.52 -21.27 -21.72
CA ASP A 273 17.06 -20.23 -22.65
C ASP A 273 16.01 -19.31 -21.99
N LEU A 274 15.22 -19.85 -21.03
CA LEU A 274 14.19 -19.11 -20.30
C LEU A 274 14.73 -17.93 -19.48
N ILE A 275 16.01 -17.94 -19.11
CA ILE A 275 16.66 -16.81 -18.42
C ILE A 275 16.55 -15.53 -19.26
N SER A 276 16.70 -15.64 -20.59
CA SER A 276 16.57 -14.50 -21.52
C SER A 276 15.13 -14.17 -21.93
N VAL A 277 14.13 -14.79 -21.29
CA VAL A 277 12.70 -14.67 -21.66
C VAL A 277 11.82 -14.30 -20.46
N LEU A 278 12.12 -14.85 -19.27
CA LEU A 278 11.40 -14.60 -18.03
C LEU A 278 11.99 -13.39 -17.26
N SER A 279 12.16 -12.28 -17.97
CA SER A 279 12.79 -11.04 -17.48
C SER A 279 11.83 -9.86 -17.57
N ASP A 280 11.91 -8.91 -16.63
CA ASP A 280 11.21 -7.63 -16.69
C ASP A 280 11.94 -6.57 -17.57
N ASN A 281 13.18 -6.87 -18.00
CA ASN A 281 14.09 -6.01 -18.76
C ASN A 281 14.61 -4.77 -17.98
N VAL A 282 14.49 -4.71 -16.65
CA VAL A 282 14.99 -3.62 -15.80
C VAL A 282 16.45 -3.86 -15.41
N ASP A 283 17.32 -3.91 -16.43
CA ASP A 283 18.72 -4.37 -16.30
C ASP A 283 19.63 -3.46 -15.43
N PHE A 284 19.21 -2.23 -15.14
CA PHE A 284 20.02 -1.21 -14.45
C PHE A 284 19.16 -0.16 -13.73
N ASN A 285 19.75 0.46 -12.70
CA ASN A 285 19.15 1.63 -12.04
C ASN A 285 19.47 2.93 -12.81
N ASP A 286 18.60 3.93 -12.66
CA ASP A 286 18.77 5.29 -13.18
C ASP A 286 20.03 6.00 -12.62
N ARG A 287 20.41 5.66 -11.39
CA ARG A 287 21.61 6.12 -10.70
C ARG A 287 22.40 4.92 -10.14
N PRO A 288 23.75 4.93 -10.25
CA PRO A 288 24.58 3.90 -9.62
C PRO A 288 24.52 4.00 -8.10
N PHE A 289 24.77 2.86 -7.44
CA PHE A 289 24.99 2.81 -6.00
C PHE A 289 26.23 3.62 -5.57
N ARG A 290 26.27 3.98 -4.28
CA ARG A 290 27.44 4.55 -3.62
C ARG A 290 28.38 3.44 -3.17
N ASP A 291 29.69 3.71 -3.17
CA ASP A 291 30.72 2.82 -2.61
C ASP A 291 30.74 2.81 -1.06
N GLU A 292 29.81 3.51 -0.41
CA GLU A 292 29.72 3.70 1.04
C GLU A 292 28.27 3.74 1.52
N PHE A 293 28.06 3.38 2.79
CA PHE A 293 26.76 3.41 3.46
C PHE A 293 26.05 4.77 3.29
N PRO A 294 24.74 4.80 2.95
CA PRO A 294 23.78 3.68 2.93
C PRO A 294 23.71 2.90 1.59
N TYR A 295 24.71 3.01 0.71
CA TYR A 295 24.83 2.36 -0.60
C TYR A 295 23.79 2.75 -1.66
N MET A 296 22.56 3.10 -1.27
CA MET A 296 21.55 3.68 -2.16
C MET A 296 22.05 4.99 -2.81
N ALA A 297 21.63 5.23 -4.05
CA ALA A 297 21.81 6.52 -4.71
C ALA A 297 21.12 7.66 -3.93
N LEU A 298 21.58 8.89 -4.14
CA LEU A 298 20.81 10.07 -3.73
C LEU A 298 19.65 10.29 -4.71
N ALA A 299 18.53 10.80 -4.20
CA ALA A 299 17.37 11.15 -5.01
C ALA A 299 17.74 12.13 -6.15
N GLN A 300 17.04 12.00 -7.28
CA GLN A 300 17.15 12.90 -8.42
C GLN A 300 16.89 14.36 -8.00
N SER A 301 17.61 15.30 -8.60
CA SER A 301 17.36 16.73 -8.35
C SER A 301 16.04 17.14 -9.01
N GLY A 302 15.05 17.55 -8.21
CA GLY A 302 13.77 18.11 -8.70
C GLY A 302 13.89 19.44 -9.48
N GLN A 303 15.11 19.91 -9.76
CA GLN A 303 15.41 21.02 -10.66
C GLN A 303 15.95 20.56 -12.02
N GLU A 304 16.47 19.32 -12.11
CA GLU A 304 17.14 18.76 -13.28
C GLU A 304 16.42 17.51 -13.83
N HIS A 305 15.52 16.91 -13.04
CA HIS A 305 14.75 15.72 -13.37
C HIS A 305 13.25 16.02 -13.36
N ILE A 306 12.55 15.59 -14.42
CA ILE A 306 11.09 15.63 -14.53
C ILE A 306 10.63 14.18 -14.70
N HIS A 307 9.74 13.72 -13.82
CA HIS A 307 9.14 12.39 -13.97
C HIS A 307 7.98 12.49 -14.97
N GLU A 308 8.01 11.69 -16.04
CA GLU A 308 6.82 11.44 -16.85
C GLU A 308 5.86 10.62 -16.01
N ASN A 309 4.78 11.26 -15.54
CA ASN A 309 3.88 10.67 -14.56
C ASN A 309 2.96 9.63 -15.26
N PRO A 310 2.93 8.35 -14.80
CA PRO A 310 2.16 7.29 -15.47
C PRO A 310 0.63 7.41 -15.33
N MET A 311 0.10 8.47 -14.70
CA MET A 311 -1.34 8.80 -14.62
C MET A 311 -1.98 9.21 -15.97
N GLY A 312 -1.59 8.57 -17.08
CA GLY A 312 -2.24 8.66 -18.40
C GLY A 312 -3.47 7.75 -18.58
N GLN A 313 -3.76 6.89 -17.59
CA GLN A 313 -5.05 6.20 -17.49
C GLN A 313 -6.02 7.01 -16.60
N ALA A 314 -7.32 6.76 -16.76
CA ALA A 314 -8.38 7.53 -16.10
C ALA A 314 -8.39 7.31 -14.58
N THR A 315 -7.56 8.06 -13.86
CA THR A 315 -7.54 8.10 -12.40
C THR A 315 -8.79 8.82 -11.89
N THR A 316 -9.46 8.19 -10.93
CA THR A 316 -10.41 8.90 -10.06
C THR A 316 -9.62 9.68 -9.03
N GLN A 317 -9.71 11.00 -9.10
CA GLN A 317 -9.10 11.96 -8.20
C GLN A 317 -10.20 12.65 -7.38
N SER A 318 -9.84 13.36 -6.32
CA SER A 318 -10.80 14.19 -5.59
C SER A 318 -10.19 15.50 -5.13
N THR A 319 -11.03 16.52 -5.00
CA THR A 319 -10.67 17.83 -4.49
C THR A 319 -11.70 18.29 -3.46
N THR A 320 -11.26 19.12 -2.51
CA THR A 320 -12.08 19.63 -1.42
C THR A 320 -11.82 21.12 -1.28
N ALA A 321 -12.88 21.91 -1.29
CA ALA A 321 -12.83 23.36 -1.10
C ALA A 321 -13.80 23.78 0.00
N GLN A 322 -13.36 24.68 0.87
CA GLN A 322 -14.17 25.29 1.91
C GLN A 322 -14.41 26.76 1.56
N VAL A 323 -15.56 27.31 1.94
CA VAL A 323 -15.80 28.75 1.91
C VAL A 323 -14.68 29.44 2.70
N ASN A 324 -13.97 30.37 2.07
CA ASN A 324 -12.71 30.92 2.60
C ASN A 324 -12.70 32.46 2.70
N ALA A 325 -13.82 33.12 2.41
CA ALA A 325 -14.00 34.55 2.55
C ALA A 325 -15.48 34.93 2.75
N ARG A 326 -15.72 36.04 3.45
CA ARG A 326 -16.99 36.78 3.70
C ARG A 326 -17.83 37.24 2.49
N PHE A 327 -17.54 36.71 1.32
CA PHE A 327 -18.24 36.93 0.05
C PHE A 327 -18.22 35.65 -0.81
N ASP A 328 -17.73 34.55 -0.25
CA ASP A 328 -17.86 33.21 -0.82
C ASP A 328 -19.08 32.50 -0.22
N ASP A 329 -19.59 32.92 0.93
CA ASP A 329 -20.97 32.68 1.37
C ASP A 329 -21.74 34.01 1.49
N SER A 330 -23.04 33.95 1.22
CA SER A 330 -23.99 35.06 1.37
C SER A 330 -25.43 34.56 1.30
N GLU A 331 -26.37 35.36 1.80
CA GLU A 331 -27.79 35.03 1.86
C GLU A 331 -28.61 36.15 1.24
N GLU A 332 -29.73 35.84 0.59
CA GLU A 332 -30.59 36.83 -0.04
C GLU A 332 -32.06 36.66 0.39
N ARG A 333 -32.65 37.78 0.84
CA ARG A 333 -34.08 37.89 1.18
C ARG A 333 -34.94 38.08 -0.08
N ASP A 334 -36.26 37.88 0.03
CA ASP A 334 -37.20 38.08 -1.09
C ASP A 334 -37.26 39.54 -1.60
N ASP A 335 -36.94 40.53 -0.75
CA ASP A 335 -36.75 41.93 -1.16
C ASP A 335 -35.45 42.18 -1.96
N GLY A 336 -34.66 41.13 -2.19
CA GLY A 336 -33.40 41.12 -2.92
C GLY A 336 -32.18 41.53 -2.10
N ARG A 337 -32.33 41.81 -0.80
CA ARG A 337 -31.22 42.24 0.05
C ARG A 337 -30.29 41.08 0.37
N VAL A 338 -29.03 41.26 0.02
CA VAL A 338 -27.96 40.31 0.27
C VAL A 338 -27.20 40.65 1.55
N HIS A 339 -27.01 39.66 2.41
CA HIS A 339 -26.15 39.70 3.59
C HIS A 339 -24.93 38.80 3.36
N SER A 340 -23.77 39.24 3.83
CA SER A 340 -22.46 38.61 3.58
C SER A 340 -21.54 38.77 4.80
N ALA A 341 -22.15 38.66 5.98
CA ALA A 341 -21.56 38.88 7.30
C ALA A 341 -22.53 38.43 8.42
N SER A 342 -23.40 37.48 8.12
CA SER A 342 -24.28 36.80 9.09
C SER A 342 -23.43 35.86 9.96
N HIS A 343 -23.92 35.45 11.13
CA HIS A 343 -23.18 34.45 11.94
C HIS A 343 -23.33 33.03 11.35
N ASP A 344 -24.46 32.89 10.70
CA ASP A 344 -25.23 31.74 10.33
C ASP A 344 -25.61 31.83 8.84
N LEU A 345 -26.21 30.77 8.33
CA LEU A 345 -26.72 30.65 6.96
C LEU A 345 -28.07 29.96 7.02
N GLU A 346 -29.11 30.75 6.81
CA GLU A 346 -30.53 30.45 6.96
C GLU A 346 -31.01 29.63 5.72
N LEU A 347 -30.73 28.32 5.69
CA LEU A 347 -31.01 27.50 4.50
C LEU A 347 -32.52 27.26 4.31
N GLY A 348 -33.08 27.92 3.30
CA GLY A 348 -34.48 27.79 2.89
C GLY A 348 -35.35 28.94 3.41
N GLN A 349 -35.39 29.15 4.72
CA GLN A 349 -36.15 30.20 5.39
C GLN A 349 -35.45 30.69 6.69
N ASP A 350 -35.74 31.93 7.08
CA ASP A 350 -35.60 32.51 8.43
C ASP A 350 -37.04 32.70 8.95
N GLY A 351 -37.48 31.75 9.79
CA GLY A 351 -38.88 31.58 10.16
C GLY A 351 -39.82 31.45 8.94
N ASP A 352 -40.69 32.44 8.77
CA ASP A 352 -41.62 32.52 7.63
C ASP A 352 -41.00 33.24 6.39
N GLU A 353 -39.84 33.89 6.50
CA GLU A 353 -39.22 34.63 5.38
C GLU A 353 -38.33 33.71 4.50
N PRO A 354 -38.57 33.60 3.17
CA PRO A 354 -37.71 32.81 2.30
C PRO A 354 -36.26 33.33 2.21
N ARG A 355 -35.32 32.40 2.04
CA ARG A 355 -33.89 32.66 1.90
C ARG A 355 -33.29 31.92 0.72
N THR A 356 -32.52 32.65 -0.08
CA THR A 356 -31.69 32.10 -1.16
C THR A 356 -30.24 32.22 -0.76
N VAL A 357 -29.59 31.09 -0.44
CA VAL A 357 -28.20 31.07 0.05
C VAL A 357 -27.25 30.76 -1.10
N GLY A 358 -26.19 31.56 -1.24
CA GLY A 358 -25.13 31.38 -2.22
C GLY A 358 -23.85 30.92 -1.55
N LEU A 359 -23.20 29.90 -2.11
CA LEU A 359 -22.00 29.27 -1.58
C LEU A 359 -20.97 29.09 -2.70
N ARG A 360 -19.73 29.52 -2.50
CA ARG A 360 -18.70 29.62 -3.54
C ARG A 360 -17.41 28.96 -3.08
N PHE A 361 -16.83 28.20 -4.01
CA PHE A 361 -15.73 27.29 -3.75
C PHE A 361 -14.63 27.58 -4.77
N GLY A 362 -13.68 28.43 -4.37
CA GLY A 362 -12.45 28.70 -5.15
C GLY A 362 -11.39 27.61 -4.99
N ASN A 363 -10.33 27.69 -5.80
CA ASN A 363 -9.19 26.77 -5.78
C ASN A 363 -9.55 25.29 -6.06
N LEU A 364 -10.67 25.03 -6.72
CA LEU A 364 -11.06 23.69 -7.17
C LEU A 364 -10.11 23.21 -8.27
N ASP A 365 -9.15 22.37 -7.92
CA ASP A 365 -8.24 21.73 -8.86
C ASP A 365 -8.98 20.61 -9.61
N ILE A 366 -9.83 21.01 -10.57
CA ILE A 366 -10.59 20.14 -11.48
C ILE A 366 -10.26 20.56 -12.90
N PRO A 367 -9.56 19.74 -13.71
CA PRO A 367 -9.18 20.12 -15.06
C PRO A 367 -10.38 20.16 -16.02
N PRO A 368 -10.34 21.00 -17.08
CA PRO A 368 -11.40 21.06 -18.07
C PRO A 368 -11.59 19.72 -18.78
N GLY A 369 -12.86 19.30 -18.91
CA GLY A 369 -13.22 18.00 -19.50
C GLY A 369 -13.10 16.80 -18.56
N ALA A 370 -12.94 17.01 -17.25
CA ALA A 370 -13.11 15.95 -16.26
C ALA A 370 -14.58 15.46 -16.19
N THR A 371 -14.74 14.16 -15.92
CA THR A 371 -16.05 13.56 -15.63
C THR A 371 -16.24 13.53 -14.11
N ILE A 372 -17.28 14.18 -13.59
CA ILE A 372 -17.61 14.13 -12.17
C ILE A 372 -18.20 12.76 -11.84
N VAL A 373 -17.65 12.10 -10.83
CA VAL A 373 -18.09 10.78 -10.35
C VAL A 373 -19.16 10.94 -9.27
N LYS A 374 -18.97 11.90 -8.36
CA LYS A 374 -19.90 12.32 -7.30
C LYS A 374 -19.45 13.64 -6.70
N ALA A 375 -20.37 14.43 -6.16
CA ALA A 375 -20.05 15.65 -5.39
C ALA A 375 -20.99 15.81 -4.19
N TYR A 376 -20.47 16.27 -3.06
CA TYR A 376 -21.27 16.48 -1.85
C TYR A 376 -20.88 17.79 -1.17
N LEU A 377 -21.87 18.46 -0.59
CA LEU A 377 -21.70 19.66 0.22
C LEU A 377 -21.95 19.32 1.69
N GLN A 378 -20.99 19.67 2.53
CA GLN A 378 -21.08 19.63 3.99
C GLN A 378 -21.53 20.98 4.54
N PHE A 379 -22.46 20.93 5.48
CA PHE A 379 -22.77 21.96 6.44
C PHE A 379 -22.39 21.46 7.85
N ILE A 380 -22.06 22.38 8.75
CA ILE A 380 -22.10 22.15 10.20
C ILE A 380 -23.26 23.01 10.71
N ALA A 381 -24.16 22.45 11.51
CA ALA A 381 -25.27 23.21 12.08
C ALA A 381 -24.77 24.22 13.12
N GLU A 382 -25.39 25.40 13.18
CA GLU A 382 -25.06 26.45 14.15
C GLU A 382 -26.05 26.53 15.33
N ASP A 383 -27.31 26.10 15.15
CA ASP A 383 -28.30 25.89 16.21
C ASP A 383 -29.25 24.72 15.85
N ASP A 384 -29.95 24.17 16.86
CA ASP A 384 -30.95 23.11 16.73
C ASP A 384 -32.10 23.54 15.77
N SER A 385 -32.27 22.83 14.66
CA SER A 385 -33.24 23.17 13.60
C SER A 385 -34.22 22.01 13.33
N GLU A 386 -35.40 22.06 13.95
CA GLU A 386 -36.46 21.04 13.82
C GLU A 386 -37.46 21.31 12.67
N GLY A 387 -38.14 20.25 12.23
CA GLY A 387 -39.36 20.31 11.42
C GLY A 387 -39.14 20.08 9.91
N PRO A 388 -40.23 19.91 9.12
CA PRO A 388 -40.11 19.52 7.72
C PRO A 388 -39.41 20.57 6.86
N ALA A 389 -38.23 20.22 6.33
CA ALA A 389 -37.47 21.06 5.42
C ALA A 389 -37.13 20.33 4.11
N ALA A 390 -37.07 21.09 3.01
CA ALA A 390 -36.77 20.61 1.67
C ALA A 390 -35.92 21.65 0.92
N LEU A 391 -34.73 21.25 0.47
CA LEU A 391 -33.77 22.14 -0.19
C LEU A 391 -33.54 21.71 -1.65
N THR A 392 -33.38 22.68 -2.55
CA THR A 392 -33.00 22.46 -3.95
C THR A 392 -31.75 23.25 -4.29
N PHE A 393 -30.78 22.52 -4.84
CA PHE A 393 -29.43 22.97 -5.16
C PHE A 393 -29.29 23.15 -6.68
N TYR A 394 -28.79 24.31 -7.06
CA TYR A 394 -28.33 24.66 -8.41
C TYR A 394 -26.85 25.02 -8.35
N ALA A 395 -26.17 25.08 -9.49
CA ALA A 395 -24.91 25.81 -9.59
C ALA A 395 -25.07 27.07 -10.46
N GLU A 396 -24.16 28.03 -10.32
CA GLU A 396 -24.05 29.14 -11.28
C GLU A 396 -23.44 28.64 -12.58
N ALA A 397 -24.13 28.87 -13.70
CA ALA A 397 -23.66 28.60 -15.05
C ALA A 397 -22.66 29.69 -15.51
N ALA A 398 -21.55 29.81 -14.77
CA ALA A 398 -20.41 30.69 -15.05
C ALA A 398 -19.11 29.88 -15.17
N ASP A 399 -18.17 30.37 -15.98
CA ASP A 399 -16.90 29.67 -16.23
C ASP A 399 -15.95 29.74 -15.02
N ASN A 400 -16.04 30.84 -14.26
CA ASN A 400 -15.41 31.08 -12.97
C ASN A 400 -16.34 32.03 -12.20
N ALA A 401 -16.98 31.55 -11.14
CA ALA A 401 -17.99 32.32 -10.41
C ALA A 401 -17.38 33.57 -9.76
N PRO A 402 -17.98 34.77 -9.90
CA PRO A 402 -17.58 35.93 -9.12
C PRO A 402 -18.00 35.75 -7.65
N ALA A 403 -17.26 36.37 -6.72
CA ALA A 403 -17.69 36.48 -5.34
C ALA A 403 -19.07 37.16 -5.23
N PHE A 404 -19.82 36.87 -4.17
CA PHE A 404 -21.07 37.54 -3.86
C PHE A 404 -20.83 39.02 -3.48
N ALA A 405 -21.89 39.82 -3.55
CA ALA A 405 -21.82 41.24 -3.20
C ALA A 405 -23.17 41.76 -2.73
N ASN A 406 -23.15 42.78 -1.88
CA ASN A 406 -24.34 43.36 -1.23
C ASN A 406 -25.11 44.33 -2.17
N SER A 407 -25.14 44.00 -3.46
CA SER A 407 -26.03 44.56 -4.46
C SER A 407 -27.35 43.80 -4.47
N PRO A 408 -28.52 44.45 -4.66
CA PRO A 408 -29.79 43.73 -4.73
C PRO A 408 -29.80 42.63 -5.80
N PHE A 409 -30.35 41.46 -5.45
CA PHE A 409 -30.49 40.28 -6.32
C PHE A 409 -29.17 39.69 -6.84
N ASN A 410 -28.09 39.70 -6.04
CA ASN A 410 -26.78 39.16 -6.44
C ASN A 410 -26.72 37.63 -6.51
N ILE A 411 -27.60 36.93 -5.78
CA ILE A 411 -27.66 35.47 -5.69
C ILE A 411 -28.79 34.96 -6.57
N SER A 412 -30.03 35.41 -6.35
CA SER A 412 -31.19 34.96 -7.15
C SER A 412 -31.14 35.40 -8.61
N GLY A 413 -30.42 36.50 -8.91
CA GLY A 413 -30.20 37.00 -10.27
C GLY A 413 -29.10 36.26 -11.05
N ARG A 414 -28.42 35.26 -10.48
CA ARG A 414 -27.40 34.48 -11.19
C ARG A 414 -28.02 33.53 -12.21
N THR A 415 -27.30 33.30 -13.32
CA THR A 415 -27.73 32.31 -14.31
C THR A 415 -27.50 30.92 -13.74
N LEU A 416 -28.56 30.17 -13.45
CA LEU A 416 -28.49 28.84 -12.88
C LEU A 416 -28.17 27.77 -13.93
N THR A 417 -27.67 26.62 -13.49
CA THR A 417 -27.61 25.38 -14.26
C THR A 417 -29.00 24.91 -14.72
N GLY A 418 -29.06 24.22 -15.86
CA GLY A 418 -30.25 23.51 -16.30
C GLY A 418 -30.55 22.26 -15.46
N ALA A 419 -29.51 21.64 -14.89
CA ALA A 419 -29.63 20.63 -13.84
C ALA A 419 -29.93 21.27 -12.47
N SER A 420 -30.61 20.50 -11.61
CA SER A 420 -30.80 20.80 -10.19
C SER A 420 -30.91 19.49 -9.38
N VAL A 421 -30.62 19.55 -8.08
CA VAL A 421 -30.76 18.40 -7.16
C VAL A 421 -31.64 18.81 -5.98
N THR A 422 -32.64 18.00 -5.64
CA THR A 422 -33.55 18.27 -4.53
C THR A 422 -33.33 17.27 -3.39
N TRP A 423 -33.05 17.79 -2.19
CA TRP A 423 -33.11 17.07 -0.93
C TRP A 423 -34.51 17.27 -0.35
N ALA A 424 -35.41 16.33 -0.63
CA ALA A 424 -36.84 16.48 -0.37
C ALA A 424 -37.23 16.31 1.11
N ASP A 425 -36.52 15.44 1.82
CA ASP A 425 -36.69 15.17 3.25
C ASP A 425 -35.35 15.49 3.95
N VAL A 426 -35.16 16.75 4.33
CA VAL A 426 -33.97 17.18 5.10
C VAL A 426 -34.20 16.79 6.57
N PRO A 427 -33.29 16.03 7.21
CA PRO A 427 -33.44 15.65 8.62
C PRO A 427 -33.42 16.89 9.53
N ASP A 428 -33.95 16.75 10.73
CA ASP A 428 -33.75 17.74 11.80
C ASP A 428 -32.24 17.88 12.10
N TRP A 429 -31.77 19.10 12.35
CA TRP A 429 -30.36 19.38 12.68
C TRP A 429 -30.19 19.66 14.15
N ALA A 430 -29.03 19.30 14.69
CA ALA A 430 -28.61 19.59 16.08
C ALA A 430 -27.32 20.41 16.10
N GLU A 431 -27.16 21.31 17.08
CA GLU A 431 -26.00 22.20 17.28
C GLU A 431 -24.64 21.47 17.06
N ASP A 432 -23.74 22.09 16.29
CA ASP A 432 -22.38 21.60 15.94
C ASP A 432 -22.28 20.26 15.17
N GLU A 433 -23.37 19.56 14.85
CA GLU A 433 -23.32 18.30 14.08
C GLU A 433 -23.19 18.53 12.55
N PRO A 434 -22.47 17.64 11.81
CA PRO A 434 -22.25 17.78 10.38
C PRO A 434 -23.35 17.12 9.52
N TYR A 435 -23.90 17.87 8.56
CA TYR A 435 -24.93 17.40 7.63
C TYR A 435 -24.45 17.48 6.17
N TRP A 436 -24.86 16.51 5.35
CA TRP A 436 -24.33 16.32 3.99
C TRP A 436 -25.46 16.13 2.97
N THR A 437 -25.33 16.79 1.82
CA THR A 437 -26.31 16.74 0.73
C THR A 437 -26.38 15.38 0.03
N PRO A 438 -27.48 15.10 -0.71
CA PRO A 438 -27.45 14.17 -1.84
C PRO A 438 -26.34 14.52 -2.86
N ASP A 439 -26.10 13.61 -3.81
CA ASP A 439 -25.07 13.79 -4.85
C ASP A 439 -25.40 14.97 -5.78
N LEU A 440 -24.54 16.00 -5.73
CA LEU A 440 -24.57 17.22 -6.52
C LEU A 440 -23.81 17.07 -7.86
N GLY A 441 -23.28 15.89 -8.17
CA GLY A 441 -22.40 15.67 -9.33
C GLY A 441 -22.98 16.16 -10.66
N ALA A 442 -24.31 16.10 -10.85
CA ALA A 442 -24.99 16.61 -12.03
C ALA A 442 -24.85 18.14 -12.23
N ILE A 443 -24.98 18.95 -11.17
CA ILE A 443 -24.83 20.41 -11.26
C ILE A 443 -23.36 20.83 -11.37
N VAL A 444 -22.45 20.10 -10.70
CA VAL A 444 -21.01 20.34 -10.83
C VAL A 444 -20.51 19.98 -12.24
N GLN A 445 -20.98 18.87 -12.82
CA GLN A 445 -20.64 18.47 -14.19
C GLN A 445 -21.07 19.52 -15.21
N GLU A 446 -22.26 20.12 -15.08
CA GLU A 446 -22.71 21.15 -16.03
C GLU A 446 -21.75 22.35 -16.07
N VAL A 447 -21.20 22.77 -14.92
CA VAL A 447 -20.24 23.88 -14.82
C VAL A 447 -18.83 23.48 -15.28
N VAL A 448 -18.33 22.30 -14.88
CA VAL A 448 -17.00 21.79 -15.27
C VAL A 448 -16.93 21.44 -16.77
N SER A 449 -18.08 21.20 -17.41
CA SER A 449 -18.17 20.98 -18.87
C SER A 449 -18.16 22.28 -19.70
N ARG A 450 -18.10 23.46 -19.08
CA ARG A 450 -18.19 24.74 -19.79
C ARG A 450 -16.89 25.07 -20.53
N PRO A 451 -16.94 25.66 -21.75
CA PRO A 451 -15.75 25.91 -22.56
C PRO A 451 -14.67 26.82 -21.94
N GLY A 452 -15.02 27.63 -20.93
CA GLY A 452 -14.09 28.48 -20.19
C GLY A 452 -13.68 27.96 -18.82
N TRP A 453 -14.13 26.77 -18.40
CA TRP A 453 -13.70 26.17 -17.14
C TRP A 453 -12.19 25.88 -17.16
N ALA A 454 -11.53 26.07 -16.03
CA ALA A 454 -10.12 25.80 -15.81
C ALA A 454 -9.88 25.39 -14.35
N ALA A 455 -8.84 24.60 -14.10
CA ALA A 455 -8.42 24.26 -12.75
C ALA A 455 -8.12 25.53 -11.92
N GLY A 456 -8.62 25.56 -10.69
CA GLY A 456 -8.55 26.73 -9.80
C GLY A 456 -9.69 27.74 -9.95
N ASN A 457 -10.54 27.63 -10.99
CA ASN A 457 -11.75 28.45 -11.10
C ASN A 457 -12.71 28.17 -9.93
N ALA A 458 -13.55 29.16 -9.59
CA ALA A 458 -14.56 28.99 -8.57
C ALA A 458 -15.87 28.42 -9.12
N LEU A 459 -16.42 27.44 -8.42
CA LEU A 459 -17.82 27.03 -8.55
C LEU A 459 -18.66 27.87 -7.58
N ALA A 460 -19.89 28.27 -7.96
CA ALA A 460 -20.90 28.69 -7.00
C ALA A 460 -22.09 27.73 -7.03
N ILE A 461 -22.58 27.36 -5.85
CA ILE A 461 -23.80 26.60 -5.59
C ILE A 461 -24.83 27.58 -5.00
N ILE A 462 -26.08 27.45 -5.41
CA ILE A 462 -27.20 28.28 -4.97
C ILE A 462 -28.29 27.38 -4.41
N VAL A 463 -28.70 27.66 -3.18
CA VAL A 463 -29.64 26.88 -2.39
C VAL A 463 -30.94 27.68 -2.23
N THR A 464 -32.06 27.01 -2.46
CA THR A 464 -33.42 27.53 -2.26
C THR A 464 -34.27 26.44 -1.61
N GLY A 465 -35.33 26.77 -0.88
CA GLY A 465 -36.14 25.73 -0.25
C GLY A 465 -37.34 26.20 0.56
N THR A 466 -37.77 25.32 1.45
CA THR A 466 -38.82 25.54 2.46
C THR A 466 -38.43 24.83 3.75
N GLY A 467 -38.86 25.35 4.89
CA GLY A 467 -38.28 25.02 6.19
C GLY A 467 -36.93 25.72 6.39
N GLU A 468 -36.40 25.60 7.60
CA GLU A 468 -35.25 26.35 8.11
C GLU A 468 -34.19 25.38 8.62
N ARG A 469 -32.91 25.64 8.30
CA ARG A 469 -31.73 24.94 8.81
C ARG A 469 -30.58 25.93 8.94
N SER A 470 -30.17 26.28 10.16
CA SER A 470 -29.02 27.16 10.40
C SER A 470 -27.71 26.39 10.18
N ALA A 471 -26.84 26.89 9.30
CA ALA A 471 -25.47 26.41 9.15
C ALA A 471 -24.44 27.48 9.53
N TRP A 472 -23.29 27.09 10.07
CA TRP A 472 -22.19 28.02 10.32
C TRP A 472 -21.75 28.77 9.05
N SER A 473 -21.67 30.11 9.11
CA SER A 473 -21.08 30.94 8.05
C SER A 473 -19.55 31.08 8.21
N TYR A 474 -18.89 31.64 7.21
CA TYR A 474 -17.50 32.08 7.30
C TYR A 474 -17.27 33.19 8.32
N ASP A 475 -18.16 34.19 8.42
CA ASP A 475 -17.99 35.28 9.39
C ASP A 475 -18.36 34.86 10.82
N GLY A 476 -19.15 33.79 10.99
CA GLY A 476 -19.34 33.13 12.29
C GLY A 476 -18.19 32.20 12.68
N SER A 477 -17.86 31.23 11.83
CA SER A 477 -16.78 30.27 12.07
C SER A 477 -16.08 29.82 10.78
N PRO A 478 -14.94 30.44 10.40
CA PRO A 478 -14.15 30.04 9.22
C PRO A 478 -13.67 28.57 9.20
N ALA A 479 -13.74 27.88 10.34
CA ALA A 479 -13.38 26.47 10.47
C ALA A 479 -14.55 25.52 10.18
N LEU A 480 -15.79 25.96 10.45
CA LEU A 480 -17.03 25.18 10.31
C LEU A 480 -17.86 25.58 9.07
N ALA A 481 -17.53 26.71 8.44
CA ALA A 481 -18.13 27.20 7.20
C ALA A 481 -18.21 26.14 6.08
N PRO A 482 -19.18 26.22 5.14
CA PRO A 482 -19.55 25.07 4.30
C PRO A 482 -18.42 24.57 3.40
N ARG A 483 -18.43 23.26 3.12
CA ARG A 483 -17.34 22.57 2.42
C ARG A 483 -17.83 21.67 1.30
N LEU A 484 -17.38 21.92 0.09
CA LEU A 484 -17.62 21.09 -1.09
C LEU A 484 -16.53 20.02 -1.23
N TYR A 485 -16.95 18.77 -1.42
CA TYR A 485 -16.13 17.65 -1.87
C TYR A 485 -16.55 17.26 -3.29
N VAL A 486 -15.58 17.06 -4.19
CA VAL A 486 -15.82 16.59 -5.56
C VAL A 486 -14.86 15.45 -5.90
N GLU A 487 -15.39 14.33 -6.36
CA GLU A 487 -14.63 13.23 -6.95
C GLU A 487 -14.84 13.21 -8.47
N TYR A 488 -13.76 13.11 -9.23
CA TYR A 488 -13.78 13.23 -10.69
C TYR A 488 -12.75 12.32 -11.37
N ALA A 489 -12.99 11.92 -12.61
CA ALA A 489 -12.11 11.09 -13.42
C ALA A 489 -11.45 11.88 -14.55
N THR A 490 -10.14 11.73 -14.72
CA THR A 490 -9.34 12.44 -15.74
C THR A 490 -8.85 11.50 -16.83
N GLY A 491 -9.64 11.30 -17.89
CA GLY A 491 -9.13 10.60 -19.09
C GLY A 491 -10.16 9.99 -20.04
N ALA A 492 -10.79 10.81 -20.89
CA ALA A 492 -11.48 10.32 -22.10
C ALA A 492 -11.65 11.42 -23.17
N GLY A 493 -10.55 11.85 -23.80
CA GLY A 493 -10.57 12.80 -24.92
C GLY A 493 -11.22 12.23 -26.20
N GLY A 494 -12.55 12.13 -26.23
CA GLY A 494 -13.34 11.82 -27.43
C GLY A 494 -13.44 10.33 -27.79
N ALA A 495 -14.17 9.53 -27.00
CA ALA A 495 -14.57 8.18 -27.38
C ALA A 495 -15.86 8.19 -28.23
N ALA A 496 -15.74 8.04 -29.55
CA ALA A 496 -16.88 7.73 -30.41
C ALA A 496 -17.36 6.28 -30.18
N ALA A 497 -18.65 6.02 -30.38
CA ALA A 497 -19.31 4.82 -29.90
C ALA A 497 -18.80 3.49 -30.51
N ALA A 498 -18.30 2.62 -29.64
CA ALA A 498 -18.34 1.17 -29.74
C ALA A 498 -18.60 0.63 -28.32
N GLY A 499 -19.34 -0.43 -28.07
CA GLY A 499 -20.00 -1.38 -28.96
C GLY A 499 -20.23 -2.64 -28.13
N ALA A 500 -21.48 -3.06 -27.93
CA ALA A 500 -21.82 -3.97 -26.83
C ALA A 500 -21.08 -5.31 -26.90
N ALA A 501 -20.31 -5.61 -25.84
CA ALA A 501 -19.73 -6.93 -25.58
C ALA A 501 -20.59 -7.67 -24.53
N THR A 502 -20.78 -8.98 -24.74
CA THR A 502 -21.81 -9.76 -24.04
C THR A 502 -21.39 -10.20 -22.65
N THR A 503 -22.36 -10.36 -21.75
CA THR A 503 -22.19 -10.92 -20.41
C THR A 503 -21.58 -12.32 -20.42
N LEU A 504 -20.60 -12.53 -19.54
CA LEU A 504 -20.21 -13.85 -19.01
C LEU A 504 -20.56 -13.90 -17.51
N GLY A 505 -20.85 -15.10 -17.00
CA GLY A 505 -21.58 -15.28 -15.75
C GLY A 505 -20.74 -15.03 -14.49
N THR A 506 -21.33 -14.29 -13.54
CA THR A 506 -20.80 -14.14 -12.19
C THR A 506 -20.90 -15.45 -11.39
N SER A 507 -19.75 -16.03 -11.03
CA SER A 507 -19.65 -17.02 -9.95
C SER A 507 -19.01 -16.38 -8.72
N VAL A 508 -19.77 -15.55 -8.00
CA VAL A 508 -19.31 -14.94 -6.75
C VAL A 508 -19.38 -15.98 -5.64
N VAL A 509 -18.22 -16.49 -5.22
CA VAL A 509 -18.11 -17.20 -3.95
C VAL A 509 -18.17 -16.15 -2.85
N SER A 510 -19.31 -16.07 -2.16
CA SER A 510 -19.56 -15.09 -1.11
C SER A 510 -18.56 -15.22 0.04
N SER A 511 -18.06 -14.10 0.57
CA SER A 511 -17.22 -14.05 1.77
C SER A 511 -17.91 -14.54 3.05
N SER A 512 -19.22 -14.81 2.99
CA SER A 512 -20.05 -15.34 4.08
C SER A 512 -19.77 -16.79 4.51
N VAL A 513 -18.64 -17.38 4.13
CA VAL A 513 -18.17 -18.69 4.64
C VAL A 513 -17.38 -18.53 5.95
N TRP A 514 -16.83 -17.33 6.22
CA TRP A 514 -16.14 -16.98 7.46
C TRP A 514 -17.11 -16.71 8.63
N ASN A 515 -17.91 -17.72 8.94
CA ASN A 515 -18.66 -17.82 10.20
C ASN A 515 -18.38 -19.20 10.83
N ALA A 516 -17.08 -19.51 10.96
CA ALA A 516 -16.57 -20.63 11.72
C ALA A 516 -16.06 -20.11 13.07
N GLU A 517 -16.60 -20.65 14.16
CA GLU A 517 -16.22 -20.27 15.53
C GLU A 517 -14.84 -20.85 15.90
N ALA A 518 -13.78 -20.21 15.41
CA ALA A 518 -12.41 -20.40 15.87
C ALA A 518 -11.85 -19.01 16.25
N THR A 519 -11.69 -18.78 17.54
CA THR A 519 -11.13 -17.52 18.05
C THR A 519 -9.60 -17.58 18.04
N ALA A 520 -8.93 -16.43 18.09
CA ALA A 520 -7.47 -16.40 18.19
C ALA A 520 -6.94 -17.14 19.44
N ALA A 521 -7.75 -17.27 20.50
CA ALA A 521 -7.41 -18.02 21.71
C ALA A 521 -7.40 -19.55 21.52
N ASP A 522 -8.03 -20.07 20.47
CA ASP A 522 -8.07 -21.51 20.17
C ASP A 522 -6.80 -21.98 19.45
N ILE A 523 -6.21 -21.11 18.61
CA ILE A 523 -4.90 -21.35 17.95
C ILE A 523 -3.74 -21.16 18.95
N ALA A 524 -3.85 -20.17 19.85
CA ALA A 524 -2.80 -19.84 20.83
C ALA A 524 -2.50 -20.96 21.86
N GLN A 525 -3.36 -21.98 22.01
CA GLN A 525 -3.15 -23.08 22.97
C GLN A 525 -2.27 -24.22 22.42
N ALA A 526 -1.77 -24.13 21.19
CA ALA A 526 -0.99 -25.18 20.53
C ALA A 526 0.55 -24.95 20.51
N GLY A 527 1.08 -24.08 21.38
CA GLY A 527 2.53 -23.81 21.47
C GLY A 527 2.98 -23.30 22.85
N PRO A 528 4.26 -23.46 23.23
CA PRO A 528 4.73 -23.09 24.56
C PRO A 528 5.05 -21.59 24.69
N GLY A 529 4.12 -20.83 25.25
CA GLY A 529 4.36 -19.58 25.99
C GLY A 529 5.14 -18.48 25.27
N GLU A 530 4.43 -17.53 24.66
CA GLU A 530 5.01 -16.30 24.14
C GLU A 530 5.74 -15.51 25.25
N ALA A 531 6.90 -14.94 24.90
CA ALA A 531 7.60 -13.97 25.76
C ALA A 531 7.07 -12.57 25.44
N ASP A 532 6.39 -11.97 26.42
CA ASP A 532 5.84 -10.63 26.33
C ASP A 532 6.95 -9.56 26.38
N GLU A 533 7.30 -8.98 25.22
CA GLU A 533 8.27 -7.88 25.11
C GLU A 533 7.62 -6.48 25.17
N SER A 534 6.53 -6.30 25.93
CA SER A 534 5.84 -5.00 26.07
C SER A 534 6.35 -4.07 27.19
N GLU A 535 7.28 -4.50 28.05
CA GLU A 535 7.86 -3.63 29.11
C GLU A 535 9.39 -3.46 29.02
N ARG A 536 9.88 -2.28 28.58
CA ARG A 536 11.08 -1.58 29.13
C ARG A 536 11.43 -0.21 28.52
N MET A 537 10.53 0.77 28.56
CA MET A 537 10.92 2.20 28.57
C MET A 537 10.00 3.06 29.43
N ASP A 538 10.19 3.01 30.76
CA ASP A 538 9.85 4.14 31.63
C ASP A 538 11.11 4.62 32.36
N ALA A 539 11.32 5.94 32.37
CA ALA A 539 12.45 6.64 32.95
C ALA A 539 11.95 7.61 34.03
N GLY A 540 11.15 7.08 34.96
CA GLY A 540 10.51 7.84 36.04
C GLY A 540 11.48 8.74 36.82
N SER A 541 11.17 10.04 36.87
CA SER A 541 11.97 11.02 37.59
C SER A 541 11.66 11.02 39.09
N GLY A 542 12.70 10.93 39.92
CA GLY A 542 12.58 11.03 41.37
C GLY A 542 13.91 10.75 42.05
N GLY A 543 14.44 11.71 42.80
CA GLY A 543 15.72 11.54 43.50
C GLY A 543 15.64 12.01 44.95
N GLN A 544 16.47 11.41 45.80
CA GLN A 544 16.96 12.06 47.02
C GLN A 544 18.30 11.45 47.50
N GLU A 545 19.20 12.36 47.90
CA GLU A 545 20.17 12.30 49.01
C GLU A 545 20.90 10.98 49.38
N GLY A 546 22.25 10.99 49.38
CA GLY A 546 23.06 9.92 49.99
C GLY A 546 24.57 9.95 49.72
N LYS A 547 25.33 10.87 50.34
CA LYS A 547 26.83 10.88 50.39
C LYS A 547 27.33 10.34 51.75
N PRO A 548 28.64 10.05 51.97
CA PRO A 548 29.83 10.16 51.11
C PRO A 548 30.49 8.74 50.89
N ASP A 549 31.79 8.42 50.78
CA ASP A 549 33.07 9.14 50.94
C ASP A 549 34.29 8.38 50.31
N GLN A 550 35.42 9.09 50.10
CA GLN A 550 36.82 8.63 49.84
C GLN A 550 37.14 7.79 48.57
N GLY A 551 38.32 7.93 47.93
CA GLY A 551 39.41 8.91 48.11
C GLY A 551 40.71 8.58 47.34
N ASN A 552 41.40 9.61 46.83
CA ASN A 552 42.64 9.61 46.00
C ASN A 552 42.57 8.88 44.63
N ALA A 553 43.13 9.36 43.49
CA ALA A 553 44.19 10.32 43.12
C ALA A 553 45.58 9.71 42.83
N GLY A 554 46.12 9.97 41.63
CA GLY A 554 47.44 9.59 41.14
C GLY A 554 47.52 9.59 39.61
N GLU A 555 48.46 10.34 39.02
CA GLU A 555 48.72 10.43 37.57
C GLU A 555 49.96 9.59 37.19
N ASP A 556 50.02 9.00 35.98
CA ASP A 556 51.08 9.22 34.96
C ASP A 556 51.16 8.15 33.85
N GLY A 557 51.65 8.55 32.67
CA GLY A 557 52.89 7.95 32.15
C GLY A 557 52.92 6.73 31.20
N GLN A 558 52.26 6.79 30.05
CA GLN A 558 52.73 6.25 28.74
C GLN A 558 53.00 4.74 28.46
N GLN A 559 52.68 4.39 27.19
CA GLN A 559 53.30 3.37 26.31
C GLN A 559 53.14 1.86 26.63
N GLY A 560 52.23 1.24 25.88
CA GLY A 560 52.23 -0.18 25.50
C GLY A 560 51.40 -0.32 24.23
N GLY A 561 51.97 -0.83 23.14
CA GLY A 561 51.29 -0.95 21.85
C GLY A 561 50.84 -2.37 21.58
N GLU A 562 49.61 -2.56 21.09
CA GLU A 562 49.06 -3.85 20.71
C GLU A 562 48.34 -3.74 19.36
N GLN A 563 48.55 -4.71 18.48
CA GLN A 563 47.90 -4.75 17.16
C GLN A 563 46.51 -5.37 17.31
N VAL A 564 45.46 -4.54 17.19
CA VAL A 564 44.08 -5.03 17.06
C VAL A 564 43.79 -5.22 15.58
N GLY A 565 43.39 -6.44 15.20
CA GLY A 565 43.24 -6.87 13.81
C GLY A 565 42.02 -6.29 13.08
N GLU A 566 41.82 -6.78 11.86
CA GLU A 566 40.71 -6.39 10.99
C GLU A 566 39.35 -6.64 11.67
N VAL A 567 38.48 -5.64 11.59
CA VAL A 567 37.10 -5.73 12.07
C VAL A 567 36.23 -6.12 10.89
N ASP A 568 35.90 -7.40 10.79
CA ASP A 568 34.93 -7.92 9.81
C ASP A 568 33.61 -7.16 9.91
N ARG A 569 33.19 -6.53 8.81
CA ARG A 569 31.89 -5.86 8.67
C ARG A 569 31.12 -6.49 7.52
N LEU A 570 29.82 -6.69 7.73
CA LEU A 570 28.87 -7.02 6.67
C LEU A 570 27.52 -6.41 7.08
N PHE A 571 26.81 -5.83 6.11
CA PHE A 571 25.59 -5.06 6.34
C PHE A 571 24.43 -5.71 5.57
N VAL A 572 23.21 -5.33 5.93
CA VAL A 572 22.06 -5.36 5.02
C VAL A 572 21.66 -3.90 4.79
N PRO A 573 21.77 -3.31 3.58
CA PRO A 573 22.20 -3.91 2.31
C PRO A 573 23.69 -3.71 1.97
N LEU A 574 24.21 -4.45 0.97
CA LEU A 574 25.57 -4.26 0.43
C LEU A 574 25.73 -4.44 -1.08
N ALA A 575 26.62 -3.63 -1.64
CA ALA A 575 27.49 -3.90 -2.79
C ALA A 575 28.93 -3.46 -2.39
N PRO A 576 30.00 -3.88 -3.10
CA PRO A 576 31.13 -4.50 -2.40
C PRO A 576 32.31 -3.59 -2.00
N LYS A 577 33.01 -4.04 -0.97
CA LYS A 577 34.41 -4.45 -1.10
C LYS A 577 34.57 -5.91 -0.70
#